data_AF-A0AAP0D3N4-F1
#
_entry.id   AF-A0AAP0D3N4-F1
#
_cell.length_a   1.000
_cell.length_b   1.000
_cell.length_c   1.000
_cell.angle_alpha   90.00
_cell.angle_beta   90.00
_cell.angle_gamma   90.00
#
_symmetry.space_group_name_H-M   'P 1'
#
loop_
_entity.id
_entity.type
_entity.pdbx_description
1 polymer ?
#
loop_
_entity_poly.entity_id
_entity_poly.type
_entity_poly.pdbx_seq_one_letter_code
_entity_poly.pdbx_strand_id
1 'polypeptide(L)'
;MKVVYCSLLVFVITLRGCFLSDAYIDPTYGFVEVMLNQSNFEYQKPYDTPLDQRYSYQNGTHRFWVYADDKPFSLGSNTQPRTEIRILPDYTSGIWQFEGMAFVPNGTSGATIVQIHGAAHGNTTILLRIFNGDMRYYSTPVIATDLYDKWFKLNLIHDVDGGKVAVFIDNEERFKIHDQGPSMLHFKFGVYGAPRNISYYMESRWKDVKIYKKC
;
A
#
# COMPACT_ATOMS: atom_id res chain seq x y z
N MET A 1 32.63 -12.07 74.08
CA MET A 1 32.53 -11.27 72.85
C MET A 1 31.98 -12.17 71.74
N LYS A 2 30.70 -12.04 71.40
CA LYS A 2 30.09 -12.72 70.23
C LYS A 2 29.34 -11.65 69.46
N VAL A 3 29.87 -11.28 68.30
CA VAL A 3 29.25 -10.32 67.38
C VAL A 3 28.25 -11.10 66.53
N VAL A 4 26.97 -10.71 66.60
CA VAL A 4 25.89 -11.25 65.77
C VAL A 4 25.84 -10.40 64.50
N TYR A 5 26.12 -10.99 63.35
CA TYR A 5 25.91 -10.34 62.05
C TYR A 5 24.47 -10.60 61.60
N CYS A 6 23.66 -9.55 61.53
CA CYS A 6 22.32 -9.58 60.98
C CYS A 6 22.43 -9.28 59.48
N SER A 7 22.39 -10.31 58.64
CA SER A 7 22.39 -10.16 57.18
C SER A 7 21.00 -9.76 56.70
N LEU A 8 20.86 -8.51 56.26
CA LEU A 8 19.65 -7.98 55.65
C LEU A 8 19.52 -8.53 54.22
N LEU A 9 18.62 -9.48 54.01
CA LEU A 9 18.33 -10.05 52.69
C LEU A 9 17.40 -9.10 51.92
N VAL A 10 17.93 -8.38 50.93
CA VAL A 10 17.12 -7.51 50.06
C VAL A 10 16.50 -8.36 48.95
N PHE A 11 15.19 -8.57 49.02
CA PHE A 11 14.40 -9.17 47.93
C PHE A 11 14.21 -8.15 46.81
N VAL A 12 14.97 -8.30 45.71
CA VAL A 12 14.71 -7.57 44.46
C VAL A 12 13.57 -8.27 43.74
N ILE A 13 12.36 -7.71 43.84
CA ILE A 13 11.21 -8.16 43.07
C ILE A 13 11.40 -7.67 41.64
N THR A 14 11.80 -8.56 40.74
CA THR A 14 11.77 -8.28 39.29
C THR A 14 10.32 -8.25 38.84
N LEU A 15 9.76 -7.06 38.66
CA LEU A 15 8.53 -6.84 37.91
C LEU A 15 8.76 -7.36 36.48
N ARG A 16 8.33 -8.59 36.19
CA ARG A 16 8.11 -9.04 34.82
C ARG A 16 6.98 -8.19 34.27
N GLY A 17 7.33 -7.19 33.45
CA GLY A 17 6.36 -6.48 32.65
C GLY A 17 5.60 -7.50 31.82
N CYS A 18 4.29 -7.62 32.07
CA CYS A 18 3.39 -8.18 31.09
C CYS A 18 3.52 -7.26 29.86
N PHE A 19 4.21 -7.73 28.82
CA PHE A 19 4.03 -7.17 27.50
C PHE A 19 2.55 -7.38 27.17
N LEU A 20 1.75 -6.33 27.31
CA LEU A 20 0.46 -6.28 26.67
C LEU A 20 0.77 -6.46 25.19
N SER A 21 0.39 -7.60 24.62
CA SER A 21 0.33 -7.74 23.18
C SER A 21 -0.52 -6.57 22.70
N ASP A 22 0.02 -5.70 21.85
CA ASP A 22 -0.80 -4.74 21.12
C ASP A 22 -1.95 -5.55 20.53
N ALA A 23 -3.18 -5.19 20.93
CA ALA A 23 -4.34 -5.91 20.48
C ALA A 23 -4.30 -5.91 18.95
N TYR A 24 -4.27 -7.11 18.35
CA TYR A 24 -4.38 -7.26 16.91
C TYR A 24 -5.74 -6.68 16.50
N ILE A 25 -5.73 -5.43 16.02
CA ILE A 25 -6.91 -4.80 15.48
C ILE A 25 -7.05 -5.33 14.07
N ASP A 26 -8.04 -6.18 13.85
CA ASP A 26 -8.44 -6.56 12.51
C ASP A 26 -8.84 -5.28 11.74
N PRO A 27 -8.09 -4.88 10.70
CA PRO A 27 -8.38 -3.65 9.97
C PRO A 27 -9.75 -3.72 9.28
N THR A 28 -10.32 -4.92 9.10
CA THR A 28 -11.62 -5.15 8.48
C THR A 28 -12.80 -5.13 9.45
N TYR A 29 -12.60 -4.83 10.74
CA TYR A 29 -13.71 -4.83 11.70
C TYR A 29 -14.82 -3.82 11.33
N GLY A 30 -16.03 -4.34 11.12
CA GLY A 30 -17.21 -3.56 10.71
C GLY A 30 -17.29 -3.27 9.21
N PHE A 31 -16.37 -3.81 8.40
CA PHE A 31 -16.40 -3.70 6.96
C PHE A 31 -17.18 -4.84 6.30
N VAL A 32 -17.78 -4.55 5.15
CA VAL A 32 -18.39 -5.53 4.24
C VAL A 32 -17.62 -5.53 2.93
N GLU A 33 -17.32 -6.72 2.41
CA GLU A 33 -16.60 -6.89 1.16
C GLU A 33 -17.46 -6.41 -0.02
N VAL A 34 -16.86 -5.59 -0.88
CA VAL A 34 -17.41 -5.22 -2.18
C VAL A 34 -16.95 -6.27 -3.18
N MET A 35 -17.88 -7.12 -3.61
CA MET A 35 -17.58 -8.24 -4.52
C MET A 35 -17.04 -7.73 -5.86
N LEU A 36 -15.75 -7.94 -6.10
CA LEU A 36 -15.08 -7.58 -7.35
C LEU A 36 -15.20 -8.71 -8.37
N ASN A 37 -15.38 -8.32 -9.63
CA ASN A 37 -15.24 -9.20 -10.79
C ASN A 37 -14.47 -8.46 -11.90
N GLN A 38 -14.25 -9.11 -13.04
CA GLN A 38 -13.45 -8.53 -14.12
C GLN A 38 -13.98 -7.20 -14.67
N SER A 39 -15.30 -6.96 -14.62
CA SER A 39 -15.87 -5.67 -15.06
C SER A 39 -15.51 -4.51 -14.14
N ASN A 40 -15.03 -4.79 -12.93
CA ASN A 40 -14.53 -3.78 -12.01
C ASN A 40 -13.11 -3.31 -12.35
N PHE A 41 -12.40 -3.99 -13.26
CA PHE A 41 -10.99 -3.72 -13.53
C PHE A 41 -10.80 -3.00 -14.86
N GLU A 42 -10.34 -1.75 -14.78
CA GLU A 42 -9.91 -0.98 -15.92
C GLU A 42 -8.38 -0.99 -16.03
N TYR A 43 -7.87 -1.60 -17.09
CA TYR A 43 -6.43 -1.73 -17.33
C TYR A 43 -5.84 -0.46 -17.94
N GLN A 44 -4.82 0.08 -17.29
CA GLN A 44 -3.97 1.14 -17.81
C GLN A 44 -2.61 0.53 -18.15
N LYS A 45 -2.11 0.80 -19.37
CA LYS A 45 -0.84 0.28 -19.91
C LYS A 45 -0.23 1.32 -20.86
N PRO A 46 1.05 1.23 -21.28
CA PRO A 46 1.56 2.10 -22.34
C PRO A 46 0.65 2.08 -23.58
N TYR A 47 0.35 3.26 -24.15
CA TYR A 47 -0.68 3.36 -25.19
C TYR A 47 -0.38 2.54 -26.45
N ASP A 48 0.90 2.32 -26.75
CA ASP A 48 1.41 1.63 -27.93
C ASP A 48 1.75 0.15 -27.71
N THR A 49 1.63 -0.33 -26.48
CA THR A 49 2.05 -1.69 -26.10
C THR A 49 0.83 -2.55 -25.77
N PRO A 50 0.67 -3.77 -26.32
CA PRO A 50 -0.40 -4.69 -25.92
C PRO A 50 -0.40 -5.02 -24.42
N LEU A 51 -1.56 -5.32 -23.84
CA LEU A 51 -1.68 -5.55 -22.38
C LEU A 51 -0.84 -6.74 -21.92
N ASP A 52 -0.89 -7.85 -22.65
CA ASP A 52 -0.18 -9.10 -22.36
C ASP A 52 1.36 -8.97 -22.40
N GLN A 53 1.88 -7.90 -23.00
CA GLN A 53 3.30 -7.58 -22.96
C GLN A 53 3.75 -6.82 -21.71
N ARG A 54 2.81 -6.39 -20.85
CA ARG A 54 3.10 -5.64 -19.62
C ARG A 54 2.31 -6.12 -18.39
N TYR A 55 1.42 -7.09 -18.59
CA TYR A 55 0.55 -7.65 -17.57
C TYR A 55 0.31 -9.14 -17.81
N SER A 56 0.22 -9.92 -16.73
CA SER A 56 -0.34 -11.26 -16.76
C SER A 56 -1.14 -11.56 -15.49
N TYR A 57 -2.11 -12.46 -15.61
CA TYR A 57 -2.83 -13.05 -14.48
C TYR A 57 -2.70 -14.56 -14.52
N GLN A 58 -1.94 -15.13 -13.60
CA GLN A 58 -1.65 -16.56 -13.56
C GLN A 58 -1.69 -17.05 -12.12
N ASN A 59 -2.37 -18.18 -11.88
CA ASN A 59 -2.44 -18.81 -10.55
C ASN A 59 -2.87 -17.85 -9.43
N GLY A 60 -3.87 -17.01 -9.69
CA GLY A 60 -4.37 -16.02 -8.71
C GLY A 60 -3.46 -14.80 -8.51
N THR A 61 -2.37 -14.66 -9.27
CA THR A 61 -1.42 -13.56 -9.15
C THR A 61 -1.50 -12.65 -10.36
N HIS A 62 -1.81 -11.38 -10.13
CA HIS A 62 -1.58 -10.29 -11.07
C HIS A 62 -0.08 -9.95 -11.07
N ARG A 63 0.53 -9.90 -12.25
CA ARG A 63 1.90 -9.44 -12.44
C ARG A 63 1.88 -8.25 -13.39
N PHE A 64 2.50 -7.15 -12.99
CA PHE A 64 2.59 -5.91 -13.76
C PHE A 64 4.05 -5.52 -13.92
N TRP A 65 4.46 -5.16 -15.13
CA TRP A 65 5.80 -4.62 -15.37
C TRP A 65 5.76 -3.48 -16.37
N VAL A 66 6.76 -2.61 -16.29
CA VAL A 66 7.05 -1.55 -17.26
C VAL A 66 8.55 -1.32 -17.35
N TYR A 67 8.97 -0.76 -18.47
CA TYR A 67 10.30 -0.21 -18.67
C TYR A 67 10.31 1.31 -18.56
N ALA A 68 11.44 1.90 -18.19
CA ALA A 68 11.58 3.36 -18.05
C ALA A 68 11.41 4.11 -19.38
N ASP A 69 11.61 3.44 -20.52
CA ASP A 69 11.46 3.97 -21.88
C ASP A 69 10.13 3.60 -22.55
N ASP A 70 9.25 2.88 -21.84
CA ASP A 70 7.87 2.69 -22.27
C ASP A 70 7.16 4.04 -22.47
N LYS A 71 6.06 4.00 -23.21
CA LYS A 71 5.22 5.20 -23.39
C LYS A 71 4.27 5.41 -22.20
N PRO A 72 3.79 6.65 -22.01
CA PRO A 72 2.71 6.92 -21.05
C PRO A 72 1.44 6.10 -21.37
N PHE A 73 0.50 6.08 -20.43
CA PHE A 73 -0.82 5.46 -20.63
C PHE A 73 -1.61 6.07 -21.79
N SER A 74 -1.42 7.36 -22.08
CA SER A 74 -2.17 8.07 -23.12
C SER A 74 -1.24 8.87 -24.01
N LEU A 75 -1.56 8.91 -25.30
CA LEU A 75 -0.82 9.65 -26.30
C LEU A 75 -0.77 11.15 -25.93
N GLY A 76 0.42 11.75 -26.02
CA GLY A 76 0.64 13.17 -25.69
C GLY A 76 0.76 13.49 -24.19
N SER A 77 0.65 12.49 -23.30
CA SER A 77 0.89 12.69 -21.87
C SER A 77 2.39 12.79 -21.54
N ASN A 78 2.75 13.62 -20.57
CA ASN A 78 4.12 13.69 -20.01
C ASN A 78 4.29 12.84 -18.76
N THR A 79 3.32 11.98 -18.44
CA THR A 79 3.41 11.09 -17.27
C THR A 79 4.37 9.93 -17.54
N GLN A 80 4.90 9.35 -16.47
CA GLN A 80 5.76 8.17 -16.57
C GLN A 80 4.95 6.91 -16.97
N PRO A 81 5.62 5.86 -17.44
CA PRO A 81 4.97 4.61 -17.83
C PRO A 81 4.29 3.92 -16.66
N ARG A 82 3.19 3.23 -16.95
CA ARG A 82 2.46 2.42 -15.97
C ARG A 82 1.84 1.20 -16.60
N THR A 83 1.73 0.16 -15.79
CA THR A 83 0.78 -0.93 -16.01
C THR A 83 0.03 -1.16 -14.70
N GLU A 84 -1.23 -0.77 -14.64
CA GLU A 84 -2.04 -0.72 -13.42
C GLU A 84 -3.48 -1.11 -13.71
N ILE A 85 -4.19 -1.59 -12.69
CA ILE A 85 -5.64 -1.69 -12.67
C ILE A 85 -6.19 -0.50 -11.88
N ARG A 86 -7.15 0.21 -12.46
CA ARG A 86 -8.09 1.09 -11.77
C ARG A 86 -9.31 0.25 -11.36
N ILE A 87 -9.73 0.35 -10.10
CA ILE A 87 -10.83 -0.44 -9.56
C ILE A 87 -12.11 0.41 -9.48
N LEU A 88 -13.20 -0.14 -10.01
CA LEU A 88 -14.59 0.33 -9.83
C LEU A 88 -15.28 -0.39 -8.66
N PRO A 89 -16.29 0.22 -8.02
CA PRO A 89 -16.86 1.53 -8.32
C PRO A 89 -16.02 2.67 -7.75
N ASP A 90 -16.22 3.85 -8.32
CA ASP A 90 -15.75 5.09 -7.72
C ASP A 90 -16.57 5.41 -6.47
N TYR A 91 -15.98 6.20 -5.58
CA TYR A 91 -16.61 6.61 -4.33
C TYR A 91 -16.36 8.09 -4.04
N THR A 92 -17.26 8.70 -3.29
CA THR A 92 -17.19 10.12 -2.91
C THR A 92 -17.41 10.35 -1.41
N SER A 93 -17.76 9.29 -0.66
CA SER A 93 -18.07 9.34 0.77
C SER A 93 -17.94 7.95 1.43
N GLY A 94 -18.02 7.92 2.75
CA GLY A 94 -17.92 6.70 3.56
C GLY A 94 -16.47 6.29 3.85
N ILE A 95 -16.34 5.12 4.48
CA ILE A 95 -15.04 4.53 4.81
C ILE A 95 -14.81 3.32 3.91
N TRP A 96 -13.76 3.40 3.09
CA TRP A 96 -13.40 2.37 2.12
C TRP A 96 -12.02 1.82 2.42
N GLN A 97 -11.81 0.54 2.10
CA GLN A 97 -10.54 -0.12 2.28
C GLN A 97 -10.14 -0.89 1.03
N PHE A 98 -8.90 -0.72 0.60
CA PHE A 98 -8.21 -1.67 -0.26
C PHE A 98 -7.38 -2.63 0.60
N GLU A 99 -7.42 -3.91 0.28
CA GLU A 99 -6.55 -4.95 0.83
C GLU A 99 -5.90 -5.73 -0.31
N GLY A 100 -4.64 -6.11 -0.16
CA GLY A 100 -3.99 -7.06 -1.07
C GLY A 100 -2.65 -7.54 -0.55
N MET A 101 -2.24 -8.72 -1.00
CA MET A 101 -0.87 -9.22 -0.80
C MET A 101 0.00 -8.70 -1.94
N ALA A 102 1.02 -7.91 -1.62
CA ALA A 102 1.96 -7.33 -2.58
C ALA A 102 3.30 -8.06 -2.54
N PHE A 103 3.96 -8.16 -3.70
CA PHE A 103 5.33 -8.60 -3.83
C PHE A 103 6.05 -7.69 -4.82
N VAL A 104 7.25 -7.26 -4.47
CA VAL A 104 8.06 -6.37 -5.31
C VAL A 104 9.43 -7.01 -5.50
N PRO A 105 9.83 -7.35 -6.74
CA PRO A 105 11.15 -7.91 -7.00
C PRO A 105 12.26 -6.90 -6.66
N ASN A 106 13.36 -7.39 -6.09
CA ASN A 106 14.58 -6.60 -5.94
C ASN A 106 15.02 -6.01 -7.28
N GLY A 107 15.51 -4.77 -7.24
CA GLY A 107 15.84 -3.97 -8.41
C GLY A 107 14.71 -3.04 -8.86
N THR A 108 13.49 -3.19 -8.36
CA THR A 108 12.39 -2.24 -8.62
C THR A 108 12.49 -1.03 -7.70
N SER A 109 12.86 0.15 -8.23
CA SER A 109 12.96 1.40 -7.47
C SER A 109 12.28 2.55 -8.22
N GLY A 110 11.75 3.52 -7.47
CA GLY A 110 10.95 4.61 -8.04
C GLY A 110 9.60 4.15 -8.59
N ALA A 111 8.97 3.14 -7.98
CA ALA A 111 7.73 2.56 -8.47
C ALA A 111 6.57 2.79 -7.49
N THR A 112 5.51 3.47 -7.93
CA THR A 112 4.22 3.48 -7.22
C THR A 112 3.56 2.12 -7.42
N ILE A 113 3.17 1.45 -6.34
CA ILE A 113 2.54 0.12 -6.43
C ILE A 113 1.04 0.12 -6.09
N VAL A 114 0.58 1.10 -5.31
CA VAL A 114 -0.84 1.31 -4.97
C VAL A 114 -1.09 2.79 -4.72
N GLN A 115 -2.30 3.25 -5.05
CA GLN A 115 -2.71 4.65 -4.92
C GLN A 115 -4.22 4.80 -4.76
N ILE A 116 -4.62 5.95 -4.20
CA ILE A 116 -5.98 6.50 -4.35
C ILE A 116 -5.86 7.72 -5.25
N HIS A 117 -6.54 7.68 -6.38
CA HIS A 117 -6.62 8.80 -7.31
C HIS A 117 -7.86 9.65 -7.02
N GLY A 118 -7.78 10.95 -7.33
CA GLY A 118 -8.76 11.95 -6.94
C GLY A 118 -8.33 12.72 -5.69
N ALA A 119 -8.64 14.01 -5.67
CA ALA A 119 -8.41 14.98 -4.59
C ALA A 119 -9.18 16.27 -4.90
N ALA A 120 -9.40 17.13 -3.90
CA ALA A 120 -9.86 18.50 -4.12
C ALA A 120 -8.73 19.38 -4.70
N HIS A 121 -7.48 19.08 -4.33
CA HIS A 121 -6.29 19.76 -4.83
C HIS A 121 -5.24 18.74 -5.32
N GLY A 122 -4.84 18.87 -6.59
CA GLY A 122 -3.97 17.89 -7.24
C GLY A 122 -4.74 16.68 -7.79
N ASN A 123 -4.04 15.59 -8.08
CA ASN A 123 -4.61 14.45 -8.81
C ASN A 123 -4.86 13.20 -7.95
N THR A 124 -4.35 13.16 -6.73
CA THR A 124 -4.23 11.91 -5.95
C THR A 124 -4.35 12.20 -4.47
N THR A 125 -5.03 11.32 -3.73
CA THR A 125 -5.10 11.38 -2.28
C THR A 125 -3.82 10.79 -1.66
N ILE A 126 -3.31 9.70 -2.24
CA ILE A 126 -2.08 9.04 -1.77
C ILE A 126 -1.41 8.24 -2.89
N LEU A 127 -0.08 8.25 -2.89
CA LEU A 127 0.79 7.37 -3.70
C LEU A 127 1.72 6.61 -2.75
N LEU A 128 1.72 5.27 -2.78
CA LEU A 128 2.68 4.44 -2.06
C LEU A 128 3.75 3.94 -3.02
N ARG A 129 4.98 4.42 -2.82
CA ARG A 129 6.12 4.17 -3.74
C ARG A 129 7.18 3.33 -3.08
N ILE A 130 7.77 2.42 -3.85
CA ILE A 130 8.98 1.68 -3.47
C ILE A 130 10.21 2.42 -3.98
N PHE A 131 11.16 2.67 -3.09
CA PHE A 131 12.50 3.13 -3.39
C PHE A 131 13.51 2.27 -2.65
N ASN A 132 14.33 1.51 -3.39
CA ASN A 132 15.40 0.67 -2.85
C ASN A 132 14.94 -0.28 -1.73
N GLY A 133 13.72 -0.81 -1.84
CA GLY A 133 13.13 -1.77 -0.91
C GLY A 133 12.23 -1.12 0.13
N ASP A 134 12.30 0.21 0.26
CA ASP A 134 11.52 0.95 1.24
C ASP A 134 10.25 1.52 0.62
N MET A 135 9.13 1.39 1.33
CA MET A 135 7.89 2.07 1.00
C MET A 135 7.90 3.50 1.52
N ARG A 136 7.44 4.43 0.68
CA ARG A 136 7.32 5.85 1.00
C ARG A 136 5.94 6.38 0.63
N TYR A 137 5.47 7.33 1.43
CA TYR A 137 4.39 8.23 1.04
C TYR A 137 4.93 9.25 0.03
N TYR A 138 4.45 9.22 -1.23
CA TYR A 138 5.05 9.96 -2.34
C TYR A 138 6.57 9.77 -2.45
N SER A 139 7.35 10.71 -1.93
CA SER A 139 8.82 10.65 -1.90
C SER A 139 9.38 10.57 -0.47
N THR A 140 8.57 10.93 0.54
CA THR A 140 8.89 11.01 1.96
C THR A 140 7.61 11.22 2.77
N PRO A 141 7.47 10.67 3.99
CA PRO A 141 8.45 9.84 4.71
C PRO A 141 8.52 8.40 4.21
N VAL A 142 9.54 7.68 4.68
CA VAL A 142 9.58 6.20 4.65
C VAL A 142 8.58 5.69 5.69
N ILE A 143 7.74 4.73 5.30
CA ILE A 143 6.67 4.18 6.16
C ILE A 143 6.86 2.68 6.45
N ALA A 144 7.60 1.97 5.60
CA ALA A 144 8.04 0.60 5.83
C ALA A 144 9.34 0.35 5.07
N THR A 145 10.18 -0.57 5.55
CA THR A 145 11.50 -0.87 4.99
C THR A 145 11.62 -2.34 4.65
N ASP A 146 12.62 -2.69 3.84
CA ASP A 146 12.95 -4.08 3.50
C ASP A 146 11.74 -4.84 2.94
N LEU A 147 11.15 -4.43 1.81
CA LEU A 147 9.94 -5.07 1.25
C LEU A 147 10.20 -5.88 -0.03
N TYR A 148 11.46 -6.10 -0.39
CA TYR A 148 11.79 -6.87 -1.59
C TYR A 148 11.65 -8.37 -1.39
N ASP A 149 11.36 -9.06 -2.50
CA ASP A 149 11.40 -10.51 -2.66
C ASP A 149 10.62 -11.31 -1.61
N LYS A 150 9.61 -10.68 -1.00
CA LYS A 150 8.66 -11.30 -0.08
C LYS A 150 7.26 -10.75 -0.30
N TRP A 151 6.29 -11.57 0.07
CA TRP A 151 4.90 -11.15 0.12
C TRP A 151 4.65 -10.41 1.42
N PHE A 152 4.03 -9.24 1.35
CA PHE A 152 3.54 -8.49 2.51
C PHE A 152 2.08 -8.09 2.28
N LYS A 153 1.31 -8.05 3.36
CA LYS A 153 -0.08 -7.59 3.31
C LYS A 153 -0.09 -6.07 3.36
N LEU A 154 -0.84 -5.45 2.46
CA LEU A 154 -1.07 -4.01 2.48
C LEU A 154 -2.55 -3.73 2.62
N ASN A 155 -2.91 -2.89 3.60
CA ASN A 155 -4.23 -2.31 3.71
C ASN A 155 -4.14 -0.79 3.59
N LEU A 156 -5.03 -0.22 2.77
CA LEU A 156 -5.18 1.22 2.60
C LEU A 156 -6.62 1.60 2.92
N ILE A 157 -6.83 2.20 4.08
CA ILE A 157 -8.15 2.62 4.56
C ILE A 157 -8.30 4.12 4.34
N HIS A 158 -9.36 4.50 3.62
CA HIS A 158 -9.75 5.89 3.38
C HIS A 158 -11.07 6.17 4.09
N ASP A 159 -11.01 6.94 5.17
CA ASP A 159 -12.16 7.54 5.83
C ASP A 159 -12.42 8.89 5.18
N VAL A 160 -13.25 8.90 4.14
CA VAL A 160 -13.56 10.12 3.37
C VAL A 160 -14.36 11.10 4.21
N ASP A 161 -15.28 10.60 5.02
CA ASP A 161 -16.14 11.43 5.87
C ASP A 161 -15.35 12.08 7.02
N GLY A 162 -14.34 11.38 7.53
CA GLY A 162 -13.39 11.87 8.54
C GLY A 162 -12.15 12.57 7.96
N GLY A 163 -11.97 12.60 6.64
CA GLY A 163 -10.87 13.25 5.93
C GLY A 163 -9.50 12.65 6.23
N LYS A 164 -9.39 11.32 6.31
CA LYS A 164 -8.16 10.62 6.75
C LYS A 164 -7.87 9.38 5.93
N VAL A 165 -6.57 9.11 5.77
CA VAL A 165 -6.06 7.86 5.18
C VAL A 165 -5.12 7.18 6.16
N ALA A 166 -5.25 5.86 6.31
CA ALA A 166 -4.37 5.01 7.10
C ALA A 166 -3.79 3.88 6.25
N VAL A 167 -2.51 3.58 6.46
CA VAL A 167 -1.75 2.53 5.78
C VAL A 167 -1.31 1.50 6.79
N PHE A 168 -1.61 0.23 6.52
CA PHE A 168 -1.14 -0.90 7.31
C PHE A 168 -0.26 -1.80 6.44
N ILE A 169 0.81 -2.31 7.05
CA ILE A 169 1.67 -3.33 6.46
C ILE A 169 1.71 -4.50 7.44
N ASP A 170 1.39 -5.70 6.96
CA ASP A 170 1.30 -6.93 7.76
C ASP A 170 0.40 -6.77 9.01
N ASN A 171 -0.72 -6.06 8.82
CA ASN A 171 -1.73 -5.71 9.85
C ASN A 171 -1.26 -4.73 10.95
N GLU A 172 -0.08 -4.12 10.82
CA GLU A 172 0.39 -3.06 11.71
C GLU A 172 0.16 -1.69 11.07
N GLU A 173 -0.44 -0.73 11.80
CA GLU A 173 -0.58 0.65 11.32
C GLU A 173 0.81 1.27 11.18
N ARG A 174 1.18 1.64 9.95
CA ARG A 174 2.50 2.23 9.65
C ARG A 174 2.43 3.72 9.40
N PHE A 175 1.28 4.22 8.95
CA PHE A 175 1.15 5.62 8.56
C PHE A 175 -0.29 6.10 8.59
N LYS A 176 -0.49 7.37 8.96
CA LYS A 176 -1.80 8.03 8.96
C LYS A 176 -1.64 9.51 8.59
N ILE A 177 -2.52 10.00 7.73
CA ILE A 177 -2.51 11.39 7.23
C ILE A 177 -3.94 11.93 7.08
N HIS A 178 -4.05 13.25 6.95
CA HIS A 178 -5.22 13.87 6.36
C HIS A 178 -5.28 13.57 4.86
N ASP A 179 -6.49 13.40 4.34
CA ASP A 179 -6.73 13.25 2.91
C ASP A 179 -6.48 14.57 2.15
N GLN A 180 -6.79 14.58 0.85
CA GLN A 180 -6.62 15.75 -0.02
C GLN A 180 -7.97 16.39 -0.37
N GLY A 181 -8.99 16.20 0.46
CA GLY A 181 -10.34 16.72 0.29
C GLY A 181 -11.21 15.94 -0.73
N PRO A 182 -12.49 16.35 -0.87
CA PRO A 182 -13.50 15.61 -1.62
C PRO A 182 -13.20 15.56 -3.13
N SER A 183 -13.51 14.43 -3.75
CA SER A 183 -13.37 14.19 -5.19
C SER A 183 -14.18 12.97 -5.63
N MET A 184 -14.08 12.60 -6.90
CA MET A 184 -14.46 11.27 -7.38
C MET A 184 -13.25 10.34 -7.27
N LEU A 185 -13.26 9.50 -6.24
CA LEU A 185 -12.11 8.73 -5.78
C LEU A 185 -12.15 7.29 -6.28
N HIS A 186 -10.98 6.71 -6.53
CA HIS A 186 -10.86 5.29 -6.85
C HIS A 186 -9.49 4.74 -6.47
N PHE A 187 -9.45 3.44 -6.16
CA PHE A 187 -8.21 2.71 -5.92
C PHE A 187 -7.54 2.32 -7.23
N LYS A 188 -6.21 2.29 -7.22
CA LYS A 188 -5.42 1.68 -8.29
C LYS A 188 -4.27 0.88 -7.71
N PHE A 189 -3.92 -0.22 -8.36
CA PHE A 189 -2.78 -1.06 -7.99
C PHE A 189 -2.06 -1.58 -9.24
N GLY A 190 -0.76 -1.85 -9.13
CA GLY A 190 0.08 -2.30 -10.23
C GLY A 190 1.47 -1.69 -10.13
N VAL A 191 2.02 -1.16 -11.22
CA VAL A 191 3.30 -0.48 -11.23
C VAL A 191 3.23 0.80 -12.06
N TYR A 192 3.59 1.93 -11.45
CA TYR A 192 3.68 3.24 -12.11
C TYR A 192 4.98 3.96 -11.74
N GLY A 193 5.78 4.32 -12.73
CA GLY A 193 7.04 5.03 -12.53
C GLY A 193 6.85 6.38 -11.81
N ALA A 194 7.68 6.64 -10.82
CA ALA A 194 7.80 7.95 -10.18
C ALA A 194 8.47 8.95 -11.14
N PRO A 195 8.25 10.27 -10.98
CA PRO A 195 8.83 11.25 -11.91
C PRO A 195 10.36 11.25 -12.02
N ARG A 196 11.08 10.70 -11.03
CA ARG A 196 12.56 10.68 -10.95
C ARG A 196 13.05 9.41 -10.25
N ASN A 197 14.31 9.06 -10.48
CA ASN A 197 15.03 7.96 -9.81
C ASN A 197 14.32 6.62 -9.95
N ILE A 198 13.92 6.28 -11.17
CA ILE A 198 13.27 5.02 -11.51
C ILE A 198 14.29 4.00 -12.01
N SER A 199 14.06 2.74 -11.69
CA SER A 199 14.77 1.62 -12.31
C SER A 199 14.36 1.46 -13.77
N TYR A 200 15.26 0.90 -14.60
CA TYR A 200 14.93 0.62 -16.00
C TYR A 200 13.78 -0.38 -16.12
N TYR A 201 13.77 -1.43 -15.31
CA TYR A 201 12.67 -2.38 -15.20
C TYR A 201 12.02 -2.24 -13.83
N MET A 202 10.70 -2.11 -13.81
CA MET A 202 9.91 -2.03 -12.58
C MET A 202 8.78 -3.05 -12.63
N GLU A 203 8.62 -3.82 -11.57
CA GLU A 203 7.60 -4.85 -11.48
C GLU A 203 6.93 -4.83 -10.10
N SER A 204 5.64 -5.14 -10.08
CA SER A 204 4.94 -5.52 -8.86
C SER A 204 4.02 -6.71 -9.14
N ARG A 205 3.74 -7.47 -8.09
CA ARG A 205 2.80 -8.60 -8.13
C ARG A 205 1.81 -8.47 -7.00
N TRP A 206 0.57 -8.87 -7.29
CA TRP A 206 -0.54 -8.76 -6.38
C TRP A 206 -1.40 -10.01 -6.41
N LYS A 207 -1.84 -10.48 -5.25
CA LYS A 207 -2.85 -11.53 -5.11
C LYS A 207 -3.81 -11.17 -3.98
N ASP A 208 -4.96 -11.85 -3.96
CA ASP A 208 -5.97 -11.68 -2.92
C ASP A 208 -6.42 -10.21 -2.75
N VAL A 209 -6.57 -9.49 -3.88
CA VAL A 209 -6.98 -8.09 -3.89
C VAL A 209 -8.47 -7.97 -3.61
N LYS A 210 -8.83 -7.17 -2.59
CA LYS A 210 -10.20 -6.98 -2.13
C LYS A 210 -10.48 -5.51 -1.84
N ILE A 211 -11.72 -5.11 -2.05
CA ILE A 211 -12.25 -3.82 -1.62
C ILE A 211 -13.31 -4.05 -0.56
N TYR A 212 -13.30 -3.21 0.46
CA TYR A 212 -14.32 -3.22 1.49
C TYR A 212 -14.91 -1.83 1.70
N LYS A 213 -16.15 -1.80 2.17
CA LYS A 213 -16.83 -0.58 2.62
C LYS A 213 -17.38 -0.79 4.02
N LYS A 214 -17.19 0.18 4.91
CA LYS A 214 -17.80 0.16 6.24
C LYS A 214 -19.29 0.50 6.14
N CYS A 215 -20.12 -0.30 6.79
CA CYS A 215 -21.57 -0.06 6.89
C CYS A 215 -21.92 0.98 7.95
#